data_AF-A0A194WCW2-F1
#
_entry.id   AF-A0A194WCW2-F1
#
_cell.length_a   1.000
_cell.length_b   1.000
_cell.length_c   1.000
_cell.angle_alpha   90.00
_cell.angle_beta   90.00
_cell.angle_gamma   90.00
#
_symmetry.space_group_name_H-M   'P 1'
#
loop_
_entity.id
_entity.type
_entity.pdbx_description
1 polymer ?
#
loop_
_entity_poly.entity_id
_entity_poly.type
_entity_poly.pdbx_seq_one_letter_code
_entity_poly.pdbx_strand_id
1 'polypeptide(L)'
;MELENFIDDYYYELRGSASYAHYRRPIISIMPNSSSRTHSVMMPFFDMETEEYLEPTKDVEEKEPFKMKQKLEEVYRHGGEDVEDLHLTRTLDQSYYMSLSDSTDIKNQVVFRYTKSRSQFGYNSNPSKDNSSSNMMHLGTTETSTRENPASVAGQPGKNRKAKLLMVNQMWLWKLDEHTILTSFPDRWSQVQDDDLMTYILRSLARFSPTTTDSMLNRLLNLCARYIDLPSNASLDDNCFDIFEQSIATIDNLSTTELGTEAAISDPGTEARRRLREAARNEVSNISDEVKYLWEIKDNRDELKMIDRVLEDQSHVLNKYYENLTFTSTSGIGTLQELAYSRDKVQRLLKEAEDVEASLNPLLDLKQKRSNLYEAVDT
;
A
#
# COMPACT_ATOMS: atom_id res chain seq x y z
N MET A 1 -29.80 -9.29 24.91
CA MET A 1 -30.56 -9.99 23.86
C MET A 1 -30.61 -9.21 22.55
N GLU A 2 -31.45 -8.18 22.33
CA GLU A 2 -31.48 -7.53 21.00
C GLU A 2 -30.15 -6.87 20.58
N LEU A 3 -29.46 -6.18 21.49
CA LEU A 3 -28.16 -5.54 21.19
C LEU A 3 -26.99 -6.55 21.11
N GLU A 4 -27.10 -7.65 21.84
CA GLU A 4 -26.08 -8.71 21.90
C GLU A 4 -26.11 -9.51 20.58
N ASN A 5 -27.31 -9.92 20.17
CA ASN A 5 -27.56 -10.47 18.84
C ASN A 5 -27.18 -9.48 17.73
N PHE A 6 -27.30 -8.17 17.94
CA PHE A 6 -26.89 -7.18 16.96
C PHE A 6 -25.37 -7.11 16.75
N ILE A 7 -24.59 -7.37 17.79
CA ILE A 7 -23.12 -7.37 17.72
C ILE A 7 -22.64 -8.71 17.15
N ASP A 8 -23.26 -9.83 17.52
CA ASP A 8 -22.80 -11.17 17.16
C ASP A 8 -23.40 -11.74 15.87
N ASP A 9 -24.69 -11.48 15.58
CA ASP A 9 -25.40 -12.13 14.46
C ASP A 9 -25.35 -11.35 13.13
N TYR A 10 -24.78 -10.13 13.12
CA TYR A 10 -24.86 -9.22 11.97
C TYR A 10 -23.54 -8.95 11.25
N TYR A 11 -22.46 -9.65 11.61
CA TYR A 11 -21.27 -9.76 10.76
C TYR A 11 -21.19 -11.15 10.13
N TYR A 12 -20.86 -11.20 8.85
CA TYR A 12 -20.70 -12.48 8.15
C TYR A 12 -19.22 -12.86 8.14
N GLU A 13 -18.85 -13.80 9.00
CA GLU A 13 -17.49 -14.35 9.04
C GLU A 13 -17.37 -15.57 8.13
N LEU A 14 -16.45 -15.50 7.17
CA LEU A 14 -15.98 -16.65 6.42
C LEU A 14 -14.82 -17.28 7.19
N ARG A 15 -15.00 -18.53 7.63
CA ARG A 15 -13.93 -19.35 8.21
C ARG A 15 -13.41 -20.33 7.16
N GLY A 16 -12.11 -20.35 6.94
CA GLY A 16 -11.40 -21.31 6.11
C GLY A 16 -11.03 -22.57 6.89
N SER A 17 -10.29 -23.47 6.25
CA SER A 17 -9.87 -24.74 6.86
C SER A 17 -8.76 -24.60 7.90
N ALA A 18 -8.03 -23.48 7.92
CA ALA A 18 -7.02 -23.18 8.92
C ALA A 18 -7.60 -22.28 10.03
N SER A 19 -7.12 -22.43 11.27
CA SER A 19 -7.63 -21.69 12.43
C SER A 19 -7.44 -20.17 12.34
N TYR A 20 -6.54 -19.70 11.48
CA TYR A 20 -6.28 -18.28 11.22
C TYR A 20 -6.96 -17.76 9.96
N ALA A 21 -7.66 -18.62 9.22
CA ALA A 21 -8.33 -18.28 7.98
C ALA A 21 -9.71 -17.64 8.22
N HIS A 22 -9.74 -16.45 8.82
CA HIS A 22 -11.00 -15.76 9.14
C HIS A 22 -11.11 -14.47 8.32
N TYR A 23 -12.16 -14.32 7.53
CA TYR A 23 -12.44 -13.07 6.82
C TYR A 23 -13.85 -12.62 7.17
N ARG A 24 -13.95 -11.52 7.89
CA ARG A 24 -15.25 -10.88 8.14
C ARG A 24 -15.60 -10.02 6.94
N ARG A 25 -16.77 -10.26 6.35
CA ARG A 25 -17.24 -9.57 5.15
C ARG A 25 -17.64 -8.14 5.46
N PRO A 26 -17.14 -7.16 4.69
CA PRO A 26 -17.58 -5.78 4.75
C PRO A 26 -19.09 -5.71 4.55
N ILE A 27 -19.79 -5.20 5.56
CA ILE A 27 -21.24 -5.23 5.57
C ILE A 27 -21.77 -4.03 6.35
N ILE A 28 -22.92 -3.54 5.89
CA ILE A 28 -23.80 -2.72 6.70
C ILE A 28 -25.09 -3.48 6.98
N SER A 29 -25.45 -3.53 8.25
CA SER A 29 -26.63 -4.18 8.79
C SER A 29 -27.47 -3.14 9.53
N ILE A 30 -28.75 -3.04 9.15
CA ILE A 30 -29.68 -2.04 9.71
C ILE A 30 -30.85 -2.79 10.32
N MET A 31 -31.14 -2.53 11.59
CA MET A 31 -32.30 -3.15 12.24
C MET A 31 -33.59 -2.48 11.76
N PRO A 32 -34.53 -3.23 11.14
CA PRO A 32 -35.72 -2.65 10.53
C PRO A 32 -36.76 -2.10 11.52
N ASN A 33 -36.66 -2.44 12.82
CA ASN A 33 -37.70 -2.15 13.82
C ASN A 33 -37.26 -1.21 14.97
N SER A 34 -36.06 -0.62 14.94
CA SER A 34 -35.69 0.36 15.97
C SER A 34 -36.08 1.77 15.55
N SER A 35 -36.77 2.50 16.45
CA SER A 35 -37.17 3.90 16.25
C SER A 35 -35.97 4.83 16.00
N SER A 36 -34.76 4.40 16.36
CA SER A 36 -33.49 5.11 16.19
C SER A 36 -32.65 4.68 14.98
N ARG A 37 -33.08 3.67 14.19
CA ARG A 37 -32.30 3.00 13.13
C ARG A 37 -30.89 2.66 13.61
N THR A 38 -30.76 1.51 14.27
CA THR A 38 -29.46 0.98 14.72
C THR A 38 -28.69 0.48 13.49
N HIS A 39 -27.44 0.92 13.32
CA HIS A 39 -26.56 0.54 12.20
C HIS A 39 -25.32 -0.17 12.74
N SER A 40 -24.96 -1.29 12.14
CA SER A 40 -23.69 -1.98 12.35
C SER A 40 -22.97 -1.97 11.02
N VAL A 41 -21.77 -1.40 11.01
CA VAL A 41 -20.94 -1.26 9.82
C VAL A 41 -19.59 -1.87 10.11
N MET A 42 -19.12 -2.71 9.20
CA MET A 42 -17.72 -3.06 9.11
C MET A 42 -17.20 -2.61 7.75
N MET A 43 -16.17 -1.77 7.76
CA MET A 43 -15.54 -1.22 6.57
C MET A 43 -14.03 -1.44 6.61
N PRO A 44 -13.43 -2.09 5.60
CA PRO A 44 -11.99 -2.20 5.52
C PRO A 44 -11.38 -0.85 5.15
N PHE A 45 -10.20 -0.56 5.65
CA PHE A 45 -9.42 0.61 5.28
C PHE A 45 -7.95 0.25 5.17
N PHE A 46 -7.25 0.94 4.28
CA PHE A 46 -5.82 0.79 4.15
C PHE A 46 -5.13 1.54 5.28
N ASP A 47 -4.04 1.00 5.79
CA ASP A 47 -3.18 1.67 6.75
C ASP A 47 -1.72 1.34 6.46
N MET A 48 -0.79 1.86 7.25
CA MET A 48 0.64 1.67 7.06
C MET A 48 1.32 1.34 8.38
N GLU A 49 2.10 0.27 8.37
CA GLU A 49 3.03 -0.11 9.43
C GLU A 49 4.48 0.14 9.00
N THR A 50 5.43 -0.03 9.91
CA THR A 50 6.87 0.00 9.58
C THR A 50 7.48 -1.39 9.64
N GLU A 51 8.72 -1.54 9.18
CA GLU A 51 9.46 -2.81 9.27
C GLU A 51 9.57 -3.37 10.70
N GLU A 52 9.44 -2.53 11.74
CA GLU A 52 9.41 -2.94 13.15
C GLU A 52 8.18 -3.80 13.49
N TYR A 53 7.12 -3.76 12.69
CA TYR A 53 5.97 -4.66 12.82
C TYR A 53 6.36 -6.13 12.59
N LEU A 54 7.28 -6.38 11.65
CA LEU A 54 7.70 -7.74 11.27
C LEU A 54 8.79 -8.29 12.19
N GLU A 55 9.78 -7.45 12.50
CA GLU A 55 10.94 -7.81 13.28
C GLU A 55 11.13 -6.77 14.39
N PRO A 56 10.32 -6.83 15.46
CA PRO A 56 10.45 -5.86 16.54
C PRO A 56 11.81 -6.02 17.20
N THR A 57 12.52 -4.90 17.36
CA THR A 57 13.74 -4.89 18.18
C THR A 57 13.35 -5.02 19.66
N LYS A 58 14.28 -5.45 20.52
CA LYS A 58 14.02 -5.52 21.97
C LYS A 58 13.48 -4.20 22.55
N ASP A 59 14.02 -3.08 22.07
CA ASP A 59 13.58 -1.74 22.48
C ASP A 59 12.14 -1.43 22.02
N VAL A 60 11.66 -2.06 20.94
CA VAL A 60 10.30 -1.93 20.41
C VAL A 60 9.33 -2.88 21.14
N GLU A 61 9.75 -4.10 21.45
CA GLU A 61 8.97 -5.05 22.26
C GLU A 61 8.65 -4.49 23.65
N GLU A 62 9.54 -3.64 24.18
CA GLU A 62 9.32 -2.95 25.46
C GLU A 62 8.33 -1.78 25.39
N LYS A 63 7.86 -1.39 24.20
CA LYS A 63 6.91 -0.28 24.03
C LYS A 63 5.47 -0.71 24.31
N GLU A 64 4.66 0.25 24.76
CA GLU A 64 3.26 0.03 25.14
C GLU A 64 2.41 -0.66 24.06
N PRO A 65 2.49 -0.32 22.76
CA PRO A 65 1.67 -1.00 21.75
C PRO A 65 1.97 -2.50 21.65
N PHE A 66 3.24 -2.90 21.61
CA PHE A 66 3.64 -4.31 21.55
C PHE A 66 3.28 -5.07 22.83
N LYS A 67 3.48 -4.45 23.99
CA LYS A 67 3.03 -5.02 25.28
C LYS A 67 1.52 -5.21 25.32
N MET A 68 0.76 -4.26 24.77
CA MET A 68 -0.70 -4.35 24.71
C MET A 68 -1.13 -5.51 23.80
N LYS A 69 -0.51 -5.69 22.63
CA LYS A 69 -0.75 -6.85 21.75
C LYS A 69 -0.54 -8.16 22.50
N GLN A 70 0.63 -8.36 23.11
CA GLN A 70 0.95 -9.57 23.85
C GLN A 70 -0.06 -9.84 24.97
N LYS A 71 -0.43 -8.78 25.71
CA LYS A 71 -1.44 -8.87 26.77
C LYS A 71 -2.83 -9.24 26.24
N LEU A 72 -3.25 -8.68 25.10
CA LEU A 72 -4.53 -9.01 24.47
C LEU A 72 -4.55 -10.47 23.99
N GLU A 73 -3.49 -10.93 23.33
CA GLU A 73 -3.32 -12.32 22.91
C GLU A 73 -3.30 -13.28 24.11
N GLU A 74 -2.70 -12.89 25.23
CA GLU A 74 -2.77 -13.64 26.48
C GLU A 74 -4.19 -13.70 27.03
N VAL A 75 -4.91 -12.57 27.07
CA VAL A 75 -6.30 -12.53 27.58
C VAL A 75 -7.22 -13.44 26.78
N TYR A 76 -7.15 -13.40 25.45
CA TYR A 76 -7.95 -14.27 24.58
C TYR A 76 -7.64 -15.75 24.81
N ARG A 77 -6.34 -16.11 24.84
CA ARG A 77 -5.91 -17.50 25.16
C ARG A 77 -6.41 -18.00 26.51
N HIS A 78 -6.40 -17.15 27.54
CA HIS A 78 -6.84 -17.54 28.89
C HIS A 78 -8.37 -17.54 29.03
N GLY A 79 -9.09 -16.76 28.22
CA GLY A 79 -10.55 -16.71 28.19
C GLY A 79 -11.20 -17.95 27.56
N GLY A 80 -10.41 -18.81 26.89
CA GLY A 80 -10.93 -19.94 26.12
C GLY A 80 -11.50 -19.54 24.75
N GLU A 81 -11.22 -18.31 24.31
CA GLU A 81 -11.52 -17.81 22.97
C GLU A 81 -10.31 -18.06 22.06
N ASP A 82 -10.57 -18.26 20.77
CA ASP A 82 -9.50 -18.40 19.78
C ASP A 82 -8.82 -17.03 19.63
N VAL A 83 -7.48 -16.99 19.63
CA VAL A 83 -6.73 -15.73 19.40
C VAL A 83 -7.10 -15.14 18.04
N GLU A 84 -7.53 -16.01 17.14
CA GLU A 84 -7.97 -15.69 15.80
C GLU A 84 -9.31 -14.92 15.76
N ASP A 85 -10.04 -14.84 16.87
CA ASP A 85 -11.18 -13.94 17.04
C ASP A 85 -10.75 -12.48 17.35
N LEU A 86 -9.48 -12.26 17.72
CA LEU A 86 -8.91 -10.93 17.96
C LEU A 86 -8.75 -10.14 16.65
N HIS A 87 -9.20 -8.89 16.66
CA HIS A 87 -9.12 -7.97 15.52
C HIS A 87 -7.75 -7.32 15.42
N LEU A 88 -6.79 -8.06 14.87
CA LEU A 88 -5.45 -7.58 14.62
C LEU A 88 -5.32 -6.92 13.23
N THR A 89 -4.28 -6.08 13.11
CA THR A 89 -3.87 -5.53 11.82
C THR A 89 -3.45 -6.65 10.87
N ARG A 90 -3.72 -6.50 9.57
CA ARG A 90 -3.40 -7.50 8.56
C ARG A 90 -2.60 -6.88 7.42
N THR A 91 -1.66 -7.64 6.88
CA THR A 91 -1.00 -7.23 5.64
C THR A 91 -1.96 -7.31 4.46
N LEU A 92 -1.58 -6.68 3.34
CA LEU A 92 -2.36 -6.78 2.10
C LEU A 92 -2.60 -8.25 1.69
N ASP A 93 -1.57 -9.10 1.73
CA ASP A 93 -1.70 -10.52 1.43
C ASP A 93 -2.64 -11.27 2.35
N GLN A 94 -2.55 -11.03 3.67
CA GLN A 94 -3.43 -11.67 4.66
C GLN A 94 -4.89 -11.25 4.50
N SER A 95 -5.14 -10.06 3.96
CA SER A 95 -6.50 -9.61 3.65
C SER A 95 -7.14 -10.38 2.49
N TYR A 96 -6.32 -10.96 1.60
CA TYR A 96 -6.77 -11.65 0.39
C TYR A 96 -6.67 -13.18 0.50
N TYR A 97 -5.53 -13.69 0.98
CA TYR A 97 -5.23 -15.11 1.10
C TYR A 97 -5.45 -15.59 2.53
N MET A 98 -6.66 -16.09 2.79
CA MET A 98 -7.05 -16.60 4.11
C MET A 98 -6.14 -17.75 4.61
N SER A 99 -5.41 -18.44 3.74
CA SER A 99 -4.51 -19.55 4.11
C SER A 99 -3.09 -19.14 4.50
N LEU A 100 -2.73 -17.85 4.48
CA LEU A 100 -1.40 -17.40 4.87
C LEU A 100 -1.28 -17.17 6.38
N SER A 101 -0.52 -18.03 7.06
CA SER A 101 -0.01 -17.81 8.42
C SER A 101 1.26 -16.96 8.32
N ASP A 102 1.30 -15.82 8.99
CA ASP A 102 2.36 -14.79 8.98
C ASP A 102 3.75 -15.20 8.46
N SER A 103 4.27 -14.36 7.55
CA SER A 103 5.69 -14.18 7.21
C SER A 103 6.37 -15.16 6.23
N THR A 104 6.50 -14.68 4.99
CA THR A 104 7.79 -14.66 4.27
C THR A 104 7.76 -13.65 3.11
N ASP A 105 6.57 -13.42 2.52
CA ASP A 105 6.40 -12.57 1.34
C ASP A 105 6.16 -11.07 1.63
N ILE A 106 5.93 -10.70 2.89
CA ILE A 106 5.54 -9.32 3.25
C ILE A 106 6.65 -8.30 2.91
N LYS A 107 7.93 -8.72 2.94
CA LYS A 107 9.08 -7.88 2.54
C LYS A 107 9.18 -7.71 1.03
N ASN A 108 8.43 -8.46 0.24
CA ASN A 108 8.34 -8.27 -1.20
C ASN A 108 7.32 -7.20 -1.56
N GLN A 109 6.52 -6.66 -0.64
CA GLN A 109 5.52 -5.68 -1.01
C GLN A 109 6.10 -4.48 -1.81
N VAL A 110 5.45 -4.06 -2.89
CA VAL A 110 5.90 -2.95 -3.76
C VAL A 110 6.18 -1.68 -2.96
N VAL A 111 5.26 -1.30 -2.07
CA VAL A 111 5.39 -0.12 -1.19
C VAL A 111 6.58 -0.27 -0.24
N PHE A 112 6.83 -1.47 0.28
CA PHE A 112 7.96 -1.75 1.15
C PHE A 112 9.29 -1.60 0.42
N ARG A 113 9.42 -2.21 -0.77
CA ARG A 113 10.64 -2.09 -1.59
C ARG A 113 10.92 -0.63 -1.96
N TYR A 114 9.89 0.11 -2.35
CA TYR A 114 10.00 1.52 -2.71
C TYR A 114 10.53 2.38 -1.55
N THR A 115 9.87 2.29 -0.40
CA THR A 115 10.21 3.10 0.77
C THR A 115 11.54 2.71 1.41
N LYS A 116 11.88 1.41 1.39
CA LYS A 116 13.19 0.91 1.81
C LYS A 116 14.31 1.45 0.94
N SER A 117 14.15 1.44 -0.38
CA SER A 117 15.14 2.00 -1.30
C SER A 117 15.42 3.47 -0.99
N ARG A 118 14.37 4.30 -0.85
CA ARG A 118 14.51 5.72 -0.49
C ARG A 118 15.16 5.97 0.87
N SER A 119 14.88 5.15 1.88
CA SER A 119 15.55 5.26 3.18
C SER A 119 17.06 5.06 3.09
N GLN A 120 17.52 4.13 2.24
CA GLN A 120 18.94 3.83 2.06
C GLN A 120 19.66 4.92 1.25
N PHE A 121 19.01 5.51 0.25
CA PHE A 121 19.56 6.63 -0.52
C PHE A 121 19.80 7.90 0.33
N GLY A 122 19.00 8.10 1.39
CA GLY A 122 19.17 9.23 2.33
C GLY A 122 20.39 9.12 3.26
N TYR A 123 20.97 7.92 3.42
CA TYR A 123 22.17 7.70 4.26
C TYR A 123 23.50 7.87 3.51
N ASN A 124 23.51 7.63 2.19
CA ASN A 124 24.74 7.64 1.39
C ASN A 124 25.13 9.03 0.85
N SER A 125 24.31 10.06 1.06
CA SER A 125 24.59 11.45 0.70
C SER A 125 25.28 12.21 1.85
N ASN A 126 26.40 11.69 2.35
CA ASN A 126 27.34 12.52 3.12
C ASN A 126 28.15 13.38 2.15
N PRO A 127 28.22 14.71 2.33
CA PRO A 127 29.03 15.56 1.46
C PRO A 127 30.50 15.29 1.75
N SER A 128 31.17 14.64 0.79
CA SER A 128 32.63 14.64 0.72
C SER A 128 33.10 16.09 0.80
N LYS A 129 33.81 16.44 1.87
CA LYS A 129 34.54 17.70 1.99
C LYS A 129 35.69 17.70 0.99
N ASP A 130 35.41 18.00 -0.26
CA ASP A 130 36.44 18.40 -1.21
C ASP A 130 36.72 19.90 -1.01
N ASN A 131 37.66 20.15 -0.09
CA ASN A 131 38.41 21.40 -0.05
C ASN A 131 39.26 21.49 -1.33
N SER A 132 38.82 22.26 -2.30
CA SER A 132 39.71 22.81 -3.32
C SER A 132 39.26 24.20 -3.70
N SER A 133 39.96 25.16 -3.09
CA SER A 133 39.88 26.59 -3.35
C SER A 133 40.34 26.91 -4.76
N SER A 134 39.56 27.71 -5.50
CA SER A 134 40.11 28.60 -6.53
C SER A 134 39.25 29.84 -6.71
N ASN A 135 39.87 30.98 -6.44
CA ASN A 135 39.38 32.35 -6.57
C ASN A 135 38.92 32.70 -8.00
N MET A 136 37.89 33.55 -8.15
CA MET A 136 38.02 34.77 -8.97
C MET A 136 36.88 35.81 -8.78
N MET A 137 37.35 37.01 -8.45
CA MET A 137 36.87 38.39 -8.65
C MET A 137 35.39 38.80 -8.76
N HIS A 138 35.16 39.89 -8.04
CA HIS A 138 34.00 40.75 -7.88
C HIS A 138 34.00 41.89 -8.92
N LEU A 139 32.85 42.26 -9.52
CA LEU A 139 32.41 43.66 -9.71
C LEU A 139 30.98 43.79 -10.30
N GLY A 140 30.14 44.65 -9.69
CA GLY A 140 29.20 45.51 -10.43
C GLY A 140 27.68 45.29 -10.32
N THR A 141 27.07 45.82 -9.26
CA THR A 141 25.87 46.71 -9.24
C THR A 141 24.53 46.34 -9.94
N THR A 142 23.48 46.20 -9.10
CA THR A 142 22.08 46.75 -9.17
C THR A 142 21.31 46.65 -10.50
N GLU A 143 20.04 46.23 -10.61
CA GLU A 143 18.94 46.02 -9.65
C GLU A 143 17.76 45.36 -10.42
N THR A 144 16.99 44.52 -9.72
CA THR A 144 15.52 44.32 -9.87
C THR A 144 14.95 43.62 -11.13
N SER A 145 14.74 42.30 -11.03
CA SER A 145 13.49 41.63 -11.42
C SER A 145 13.44 40.19 -10.88
N THR A 146 12.83 39.98 -9.72
CA THR A 146 12.53 38.65 -9.19
C THR A 146 11.42 38.00 -10.01
N ARG A 147 11.81 37.23 -11.02
CA ARG A 147 11.04 36.09 -11.51
C ARG A 147 11.41 34.90 -10.63
N GLU A 148 10.52 34.54 -9.71
CA GLU A 148 10.66 33.30 -8.95
C GLU A 148 10.33 32.11 -9.87
N ASN A 149 11.35 31.31 -10.18
CA ASN A 149 11.18 29.96 -10.70
C ASN A 149 10.79 29.03 -9.54
N PRO A 150 9.76 28.18 -9.67
CA PRO A 150 9.42 27.20 -8.65
C PRO A 150 10.32 25.97 -8.82
N ALA A 151 11.49 26.00 -8.19
CA ALA A 151 12.34 24.83 -8.02
C ALA A 151 12.34 24.39 -6.55
N SER A 152 11.95 23.14 -6.35
CA SER A 152 12.35 22.27 -5.24
C SER A 152 12.13 22.81 -3.82
N VAL A 153 10.99 22.45 -3.23
CA VAL A 153 10.90 22.25 -1.77
C VAL A 153 11.74 21.03 -1.44
N ALA A 154 13.05 21.23 -1.28
CA ALA A 154 13.94 20.23 -0.70
C ALA A 154 13.52 20.03 0.76
N GLY A 155 12.92 18.87 1.05
CA GLY A 155 12.61 18.43 2.40
C GLY A 155 13.86 18.38 3.29
N GLN A 156 13.67 18.74 4.55
CA GLN A 156 14.73 18.75 5.56
C GLN A 156 15.45 17.39 5.66
N PRO A 157 16.78 17.36 5.85
CA PRO A 157 17.52 16.13 6.07
C PRO A 157 17.42 15.72 7.54
N GLY A 158 17.06 14.45 7.83
CA GLY A 158 17.29 13.85 9.16
C GLY A 158 16.09 13.25 9.91
N LYS A 159 15.15 12.57 9.24
CA LYS A 159 14.33 11.54 9.93
C LYS A 159 14.84 10.17 9.51
N ASN A 160 15.12 9.27 10.45
CA ASN A 160 15.29 7.83 10.20
C ASN A 160 14.02 7.32 9.51
N ARG A 161 13.98 7.37 8.18
CA ARG A 161 12.86 6.88 7.38
C ARG A 161 12.90 5.37 7.44
N LYS A 162 11.93 4.75 8.11
CA LYS A 162 11.75 3.29 8.11
C LYS A 162 10.95 2.88 6.89
N ALA A 163 11.23 1.70 6.36
CA ALA A 163 10.41 1.10 5.31
C ALA A 163 8.97 0.90 5.80
N LYS A 164 8.01 1.10 4.90
CA LYS A 164 6.57 1.09 5.18
C LYS A 164 5.90 -0.14 4.59
N LEU A 165 4.91 -0.66 5.30
CA LEU A 165 4.11 -1.81 4.94
C LEU A 165 2.65 -1.37 4.77
N LEU A 166 2.08 -1.57 3.60
CA LEU A 166 0.67 -1.38 3.33
C LEU A 166 -0.13 -2.50 4.00
N MET A 167 -0.99 -2.08 4.93
CA MET A 167 -1.85 -2.90 5.76
C MET A 167 -3.32 -2.70 5.34
N VAL A 168 -4.17 -3.67 5.67
CA VAL A 168 -5.62 -3.59 5.52
C VAL A 168 -6.24 -3.90 6.88
N ASN A 169 -6.81 -2.88 7.49
CA ASN A 169 -7.48 -2.96 8.79
C ASN A 169 -8.99 -2.88 8.62
N GLN A 170 -9.75 -3.23 9.66
CA GLN A 170 -11.21 -3.14 9.65
C GLN A 170 -11.68 -2.11 10.69
N MET A 171 -12.49 -1.15 10.25
CA MET A 171 -13.23 -0.26 11.14
C MET A 171 -14.62 -0.83 11.40
N TRP A 172 -14.91 -1.01 12.68
CA TRP A 172 -16.21 -1.36 13.19
C TRP A 172 -16.92 -0.12 13.69
N LEU A 173 -18.19 0.02 13.35
CA LEU A 173 -18.99 1.16 13.76
C LEU A 173 -20.42 0.71 14.06
N TRP A 174 -20.87 1.02 15.27
CA TRP A 174 -22.23 0.78 15.72
C TRP A 174 -22.92 2.10 16.09
N LYS A 175 -23.96 2.48 15.35
CA LYS A 175 -24.91 3.52 15.78
C LYS A 175 -25.93 2.84 16.70
N LEU A 176 -25.82 3.10 18.00
CA LEU A 176 -26.67 2.45 19.01
C LEU A 176 -28.03 3.15 19.12
N ASP A 177 -28.01 4.48 19.06
CA ASP A 177 -29.19 5.34 19.19
C ASP A 177 -29.02 6.67 18.41
N GLU A 178 -29.87 7.66 18.68
CA GLU A 178 -29.84 8.98 18.01
C GLU A 178 -28.62 9.84 18.37
N HIS A 179 -27.91 9.50 19.45
CA HIS A 179 -26.84 10.31 20.04
C HIS A 179 -25.52 9.55 20.25
N THR A 180 -25.52 8.23 20.06
CA THR A 180 -24.39 7.38 20.40
C THR A 180 -23.89 6.58 19.20
N ILE A 181 -22.62 6.79 18.88
CA ILE A 181 -21.85 5.96 17.95
C ILE A 181 -20.66 5.36 18.70
N LEU A 182 -20.52 4.06 18.61
CA LEU A 182 -19.33 3.32 19.02
C LEU A 182 -18.51 3.00 17.77
N THR A 183 -17.19 3.21 17.82
CA THR A 183 -16.27 2.77 16.77
C THR A 183 -15.08 2.04 17.38
N SER A 184 -14.54 1.06 16.67
CA SER A 184 -13.38 0.28 17.07
C SER A 184 -12.58 -0.14 15.84
N PHE A 185 -11.26 0.04 15.89
CA PHE A 185 -10.31 -0.40 14.86
C PHE A 185 -8.94 -0.57 15.51
N PRO A 186 -8.06 -1.42 14.95
CA PRO A 186 -6.75 -1.66 15.52
C PRO A 186 -5.88 -0.39 15.46
N ASP A 187 -5.05 -0.21 16.48
CA ASP A 187 -4.01 0.82 16.54
C ASP A 187 -2.73 0.33 15.83
N ARG A 188 -1.85 1.26 15.46
CA ARG A 188 -0.54 0.94 14.90
C ARG A 188 0.39 0.44 16.01
N TRP A 189 1.10 -0.65 15.75
CA TRP A 189 2.04 -1.25 16.68
C TRP A 189 3.40 -0.57 16.65
N SER A 190 3.81 -0.08 15.48
CA SER A 190 5.02 0.74 15.40
C SER A 190 4.75 2.16 15.88
N GLN A 191 5.63 2.67 16.77
CA GLN A 191 5.59 4.08 17.18
C GLN A 191 6.04 4.94 16.01
N VAL A 192 5.10 5.26 15.14
CA VAL A 192 5.29 6.21 14.06
C VAL A 192 4.97 7.61 14.60
N GLN A 193 5.80 8.62 14.32
CA GLN A 193 5.52 10.02 14.64
C GLN A 193 4.42 10.65 13.76
N ASP A 194 3.67 9.82 13.02
CA ASP A 194 2.76 10.26 11.96
C ASP A 194 1.31 10.17 12.40
N ASP A 195 0.45 10.95 11.74
CA ASP A 195 -0.98 10.97 12.00
C ASP A 195 -1.63 9.62 11.61
N ASP A 196 -2.07 8.86 12.59
CA ASP A 196 -2.92 7.68 12.41
C ASP A 196 -4.35 8.07 12.00
N LEU A 197 -5.18 7.07 11.67
CA LEU A 197 -6.58 7.28 11.32
C LEU A 197 -7.35 7.96 12.47
N MET A 198 -7.04 7.61 13.72
CA MET A 198 -7.71 8.21 14.88
C MET A 198 -7.42 9.71 15.00
N THR A 199 -6.16 10.13 14.88
CA THR A 199 -5.75 11.53 14.88
C THR A 199 -6.38 12.28 13.71
N TYR A 200 -6.43 11.65 12.53
CA TYR A 200 -7.09 12.21 11.36
C TYR A 200 -8.59 12.43 11.60
N ILE A 201 -9.29 11.44 12.17
CA ILE A 201 -10.69 11.54 12.58
C ILE A 201 -10.89 12.69 13.57
N LEU A 202 -10.11 12.72 14.66
CA LEU A 202 -10.24 13.74 15.70
C LEU A 202 -10.03 15.15 15.16
N ARG A 203 -9.00 15.37 14.32
CA ARG A 203 -8.74 16.68 13.69
C ARG A 203 -9.88 17.09 12.75
N SER A 204 -10.39 16.14 12.00
CA SER A 204 -11.50 16.32 11.06
C SER A 204 -12.79 16.71 11.79
N LEU A 205 -13.09 16.07 12.92
CA LEU A 205 -14.24 16.37 13.78
C LEU A 205 -14.08 17.71 14.50
N ALA A 206 -12.87 18.04 14.97
CA ALA A 206 -12.58 19.34 15.58
C ALA A 206 -12.80 20.51 14.60
N ARG A 207 -12.49 20.30 13.31
CA ARG A 207 -12.68 21.31 12.27
C ARG A 207 -14.14 21.42 11.82
N PHE A 208 -14.85 20.31 11.78
CA PHE A 208 -16.23 20.22 11.30
C PHE A 208 -17.03 19.24 12.15
N SER A 209 -17.60 19.75 13.23
CA SER A 209 -18.38 18.94 14.16
C SER A 209 -19.72 18.53 13.53
N PRO A 210 -20.00 17.23 13.37
CA PRO A 210 -21.29 16.75 12.89
C PRO A 210 -22.41 17.11 13.89
N THR A 211 -23.60 17.47 13.36
CA THR A 211 -24.75 17.87 14.19
C THR A 211 -25.70 16.70 14.51
N THR A 212 -25.55 15.59 13.80
CA THR A 212 -26.37 14.38 13.96
C THR A 212 -25.49 13.14 13.94
N THR A 213 -25.95 12.05 14.55
CA THR A 213 -25.26 10.76 14.45
C THR A 213 -25.14 10.28 13.00
N ASP A 214 -26.15 10.45 12.15
CA ASP A 214 -26.04 10.05 10.73
C ASP A 214 -24.99 10.88 9.96
N SER A 215 -24.85 12.18 10.27
CA SER A 215 -23.79 13.01 9.67
C SER A 215 -22.40 12.65 10.22
N MET A 216 -22.30 12.23 11.48
CA MET A 216 -21.07 11.70 12.08
C MET A 216 -20.69 10.36 11.44
N LEU A 217 -21.63 9.44 11.31
CA LEU A 217 -21.47 8.14 10.66
C LEU A 217 -20.97 8.31 9.22
N ASN A 218 -21.67 9.14 8.44
CA ASN A 218 -21.26 9.49 7.08
C ASN A 218 -19.83 10.04 7.04
N ARG A 219 -19.49 10.94 7.97
CA ARG A 219 -18.15 11.51 8.04
C ARG A 219 -17.09 10.46 8.35
N LEU A 220 -17.33 9.57 9.31
CA LEU A 220 -16.38 8.51 9.68
C LEU A 220 -16.12 7.56 8.51
N LEU A 221 -17.18 7.09 7.83
CA LEU A 221 -17.05 6.23 6.66
C LEU A 221 -16.26 6.92 5.53
N ASN A 222 -16.53 8.21 5.28
CA ASN A 222 -15.82 8.95 4.23
C ASN A 222 -14.35 9.18 4.56
N LEU A 223 -13.99 9.41 5.83
CA LEU A 223 -12.59 9.55 6.24
C LEU A 223 -11.83 8.22 6.10
N CYS A 224 -12.49 7.10 6.39
CA CYS A 224 -11.88 5.78 6.27
C CYS A 224 -11.66 5.38 4.81
N ALA A 225 -12.65 5.62 3.93
CA ALA A 225 -12.52 5.35 2.50
C ALA A 225 -11.36 6.14 1.87
N ARG A 226 -11.20 7.40 2.28
CA ARG A 226 -10.21 8.34 1.71
C ARG A 226 -8.84 8.26 2.35
N TYR A 227 -8.64 7.37 3.32
CA TYR A 227 -7.41 7.38 4.10
C TYR A 227 -6.17 7.04 3.26
N ILE A 228 -6.30 6.15 2.26
CA ILE A 228 -5.21 5.79 1.33
C ILE A 228 -4.73 6.95 0.45
N ASP A 229 -5.60 7.92 0.19
CA ASP A 229 -5.27 9.05 -0.69
C ASP A 229 -4.38 10.11 -0.01
N LEU A 230 -4.15 9.98 1.30
CA LEU A 230 -3.44 10.94 2.12
C LEU A 230 -1.99 10.49 2.37
N PRO A 231 -1.02 10.88 1.52
CA PRO A 231 0.38 10.46 1.66
C PRO A 231 0.97 10.80 3.04
N SER A 232 0.56 11.94 3.61
CA SER A 232 1.00 12.46 4.91
C SER A 232 0.66 11.55 6.10
N ASN A 233 -0.43 10.77 6.02
CA ASN A 233 -0.91 9.96 7.14
C ASN A 233 -0.03 8.73 7.41
N ALA A 234 0.92 8.44 6.53
CA ALA A 234 1.80 7.29 6.61
C ALA A 234 3.31 7.63 6.58
N SER A 235 3.68 8.91 6.57
CA SER A 235 5.00 9.38 6.09
C SER A 235 5.37 8.79 4.73
N LEU A 236 4.37 8.54 3.90
CA LEU A 236 4.61 8.29 2.50
C LEU A 236 4.84 9.65 1.86
N ASP A 237 6.01 9.82 1.26
CA ASP A 237 6.35 11.06 0.56
C ASP A 237 5.53 11.21 -0.74
N ASP A 238 5.03 10.08 -1.27
CA ASP A 238 4.27 9.97 -2.52
C ASP A 238 2.96 9.22 -2.26
N ASN A 239 1.93 9.48 -3.08
CA ASN A 239 0.68 8.74 -2.97
C ASN A 239 0.91 7.24 -3.28
N CYS A 240 0.17 6.36 -2.60
CA CYS A 240 0.31 4.91 -2.75
C CYS A 240 0.21 4.48 -4.23
N PHE A 241 -0.76 5.00 -4.98
CA PHE A 241 -0.94 4.65 -6.38
C PHE A 241 0.19 5.19 -7.28
N ASP A 242 0.81 6.31 -6.91
CA ASP A 242 1.95 6.86 -7.67
C ASP A 242 3.20 5.98 -7.51
N ILE A 243 3.33 5.24 -6.40
CA ILE A 243 4.40 4.26 -6.21
C ILE A 243 4.26 3.11 -7.19
N PHE A 244 3.06 2.56 -7.34
CA PHE A 244 2.79 1.51 -8.33
C PHE A 244 3.02 2.02 -9.76
N GLU A 245 2.53 3.21 -10.08
CA GLU A 245 2.76 3.86 -11.38
C GLU A 245 4.26 4.00 -11.69
N GLN A 246 5.05 4.46 -10.72
CA GLN A 246 6.51 4.56 -10.87
C GLN A 246 7.19 3.19 -11.04
N SER A 247 6.73 2.17 -10.30
CA SER A 247 7.27 0.81 -10.41
C SER A 247 7.01 0.23 -11.80
N ILE A 248 5.77 0.31 -12.29
CA ILE A 248 5.37 -0.19 -13.61
C ILE A 248 6.13 0.56 -14.71
N ALA A 249 6.17 1.89 -14.66
CA ALA A 249 6.88 2.70 -15.64
C ALA A 249 8.39 2.41 -15.66
N THR A 250 9.00 2.15 -14.50
CA THR A 250 10.43 1.79 -14.42
C THR A 250 10.69 0.47 -15.16
N ILE A 251 9.84 -0.54 -14.92
CA ILE A 251 9.96 -1.85 -15.59
C ILE A 251 9.76 -1.70 -17.10
N ASP A 252 8.74 -0.98 -17.54
CA ASP A 252 8.43 -0.76 -18.96
C ASP A 252 9.57 -0.06 -19.73
N ASN A 253 10.19 0.95 -19.10
CA ASN A 253 11.32 1.66 -19.70
C ASN A 253 12.57 0.78 -19.79
N LEU A 254 12.82 -0.05 -18.78
CA LEU A 254 13.96 -0.98 -18.79
C LEU A 254 13.77 -2.03 -19.88
N SER A 255 12.58 -2.64 -20.00
CA SER A 255 12.29 -3.60 -21.08
C SER A 255 12.36 -2.98 -22.47
N THR A 256 11.89 -1.74 -22.64
CA THR A 256 11.96 -1.04 -23.94
C THR A 256 13.40 -0.69 -24.34
N THR A 257 14.23 -0.31 -23.37
CA THR A 257 15.64 -0.01 -23.61
C THR A 257 16.39 -1.28 -24.08
N GLU A 258 16.11 -2.43 -23.46
CA GLU A 258 16.70 -3.70 -23.86
C GLU A 258 16.32 -4.10 -25.30
N LEU A 259 15.04 -3.98 -25.67
CA LEU A 259 14.56 -4.21 -27.05
C LEU A 259 15.33 -3.38 -28.10
N GLY A 260 15.60 -2.11 -27.78
CA GLY A 260 16.35 -1.22 -28.67
C GLY A 260 17.82 -1.63 -28.84
N THR A 261 18.44 -2.18 -27.79
CA THR A 261 19.83 -2.67 -27.83
C THR A 261 19.98 -4.01 -28.55
N GLU A 262 18.97 -4.89 -28.50
CA GLU A 262 18.99 -6.19 -29.17
C GLU A 262 18.97 -6.10 -30.70
N ALA A 263 18.34 -5.07 -31.27
CA ALA A 263 18.28 -4.86 -32.72
C ALA A 263 19.63 -4.47 -33.36
N ALA A 264 20.68 -4.21 -32.55
CA ALA A 264 21.94 -3.62 -33.01
C ALA A 264 23.13 -4.59 -33.17
N ILE A 265 22.94 -5.91 -33.00
CA ILE A 265 24.06 -6.87 -33.06
C ILE A 265 24.28 -7.37 -34.50
N SER A 266 25.32 -6.84 -35.16
CA SER A 266 25.81 -7.26 -36.48
C SER A 266 27.08 -8.13 -36.41
N ASP A 267 27.25 -8.95 -37.43
CA ASP A 267 28.12 -10.12 -37.65
C ASP A 267 29.65 -9.92 -37.42
N PRO A 268 30.34 -10.80 -36.67
CA PRO A 268 31.80 -10.72 -36.54
C PRO A 268 32.59 -12.01 -36.88
N GLY A 269 33.76 -11.80 -37.48
CA GLY A 269 34.83 -12.79 -37.67
C GLY A 269 35.71 -13.07 -36.43
N THR A 270 36.90 -13.61 -36.70
CA THR A 270 37.74 -14.58 -35.94
C THR A 270 38.20 -14.27 -34.50
N GLU A 271 37.84 -13.14 -33.88
CA GLU A 271 37.94 -12.90 -32.40
C GLU A 271 36.76 -13.56 -31.63
N ALA A 272 36.05 -14.45 -32.34
CA ALA A 272 34.69 -14.91 -32.06
C ALA A 272 34.56 -15.65 -30.73
N ARG A 273 35.50 -16.52 -30.32
CA ARG A 273 35.28 -17.38 -29.13
C ARG A 273 35.28 -16.65 -27.80
N ARG A 274 36.17 -15.66 -27.61
CA ARG A 274 36.16 -14.84 -26.38
C ARG A 274 34.93 -13.93 -26.34
N ARG A 275 34.59 -13.33 -27.48
CA ARG A 275 33.39 -12.49 -27.63
C ARG A 275 32.09 -13.27 -27.52
N LEU A 276 32.05 -14.53 -27.97
CA LEU A 276 30.91 -15.43 -27.81
C LEU A 276 30.68 -15.77 -26.33
N ARG A 277 31.74 -16.00 -25.56
CA ARG A 277 31.61 -16.21 -24.10
C ARG A 277 31.19 -14.96 -23.35
N GLU A 278 31.71 -13.79 -23.72
CA GLU A 278 31.27 -12.50 -23.17
C GLU A 278 29.81 -12.20 -23.57
N ALA A 279 29.42 -12.44 -24.83
CA ALA A 279 28.05 -12.30 -25.30
C ALA A 279 27.09 -13.28 -24.60
N ALA A 280 27.47 -14.55 -24.47
CA ALA A 280 26.67 -15.54 -23.75
C ALA A 280 26.50 -15.18 -22.27
N ARG A 281 27.56 -14.69 -21.59
CA ARG A 281 27.45 -14.21 -20.20
C ARG A 281 26.53 -12.99 -20.08
N ASN A 282 26.63 -12.04 -21.01
CA ASN A 282 25.77 -10.86 -21.03
C ASN A 282 24.31 -11.26 -21.28
N GLU A 283 24.05 -12.19 -22.20
CA GLU A 283 22.71 -12.71 -22.49
C GLU A 283 22.12 -13.44 -21.28
N VAL A 284 22.90 -14.27 -20.57
CA VAL A 284 22.44 -14.92 -19.34
C VAL A 284 22.15 -13.90 -18.22
N SER A 285 22.96 -12.85 -18.09
CA SER A 285 22.68 -11.75 -17.16
C SER A 285 21.36 -11.05 -17.51
N ASN A 286 21.17 -10.71 -18.79
CA ASN A 286 19.97 -10.05 -19.29
C ASN A 286 18.72 -10.93 -19.13
N ILE A 287 18.83 -12.27 -19.24
CA ILE A 287 17.73 -13.20 -18.93
C ILE A 287 17.40 -13.14 -17.43
N SER A 288 18.40 -13.10 -16.56
CA SER A 288 18.17 -13.01 -15.11
C SER A 288 17.50 -11.70 -14.72
N ASP A 289 17.89 -10.59 -15.33
CA ASP A 289 17.28 -9.27 -15.10
C ASP A 289 15.84 -9.23 -15.62
N GLU A 290 15.58 -9.84 -16.78
CA GLU A 290 14.24 -9.92 -17.35
C GLU A 290 13.30 -10.83 -16.56
N VAL A 291 13.80 -11.99 -16.11
CA VAL A 291 13.05 -12.84 -15.17
C VAL A 291 12.68 -12.02 -13.95
N LYS A 292 13.63 -11.25 -13.39
CA LYS A 292 13.36 -10.37 -12.25
C LYS A 292 12.29 -9.32 -12.56
N TYR A 293 12.33 -8.66 -13.71
CA TYR A 293 11.29 -7.72 -14.14
C TYR A 293 9.91 -8.41 -14.26
N LEU A 294 9.87 -9.64 -14.76
CA LEU A 294 8.65 -10.43 -14.84
C LEU A 294 8.09 -10.78 -13.45
N TRP A 295 8.94 -11.07 -12.47
CA TRP A 295 8.51 -11.24 -11.08
C TRP A 295 7.95 -9.94 -10.50
N GLU A 296 8.66 -8.83 -10.70
CA GLU A 296 8.24 -7.52 -10.17
C GLU A 296 6.92 -7.04 -10.78
N ILE A 297 6.68 -7.24 -12.08
CA ILE A 297 5.42 -6.82 -12.71
C ILE A 297 4.23 -7.69 -12.28
N LYS A 298 4.45 -9.00 -12.09
CA LYS A 298 3.41 -9.91 -11.58
C LYS A 298 3.00 -9.54 -10.17
N ASP A 299 4.00 -9.24 -9.33
CA ASP A 299 3.81 -8.79 -7.95
C ASP A 299 3.02 -7.46 -7.89
N ASN A 300 3.40 -6.47 -8.72
CA ASN A 300 2.61 -5.23 -8.88
C ASN A 300 1.15 -5.52 -9.25
N ARG A 301 0.92 -6.41 -10.22
CA ARG A 301 -0.43 -6.76 -10.66
C ARG A 301 -1.22 -7.44 -9.54
N ASP A 302 -0.62 -8.39 -8.84
CA ASP A 302 -1.31 -9.15 -7.81
C ASP A 302 -1.63 -8.25 -6.60
N GLU A 303 -0.71 -7.38 -6.18
CA GLU A 303 -0.99 -6.35 -5.17
C GLU A 303 -2.07 -5.35 -5.60
N LEU A 304 -2.05 -4.87 -6.84
CA LEU A 304 -3.10 -3.98 -7.35
C LEU A 304 -4.47 -4.67 -7.39
N LYS A 305 -4.55 -5.97 -7.67
CA LYS A 305 -5.80 -6.74 -7.57
C LYS A 305 -6.30 -6.83 -6.13
N MET A 306 -5.39 -7.00 -5.17
CA MET A 306 -5.74 -7.00 -3.75
C MET A 306 -6.26 -5.62 -3.31
N ILE A 307 -5.64 -4.55 -3.78
CA ILE A 307 -6.10 -3.17 -3.54
C ILE A 307 -7.48 -2.92 -4.18
N ASP A 308 -7.69 -3.30 -5.45
CA ASP A 308 -9.00 -3.14 -6.12
C ASP A 308 -10.11 -3.84 -5.35
N ARG A 309 -9.85 -5.05 -4.82
CA ARG A 309 -10.83 -5.78 -4.01
C ARG A 309 -11.22 -5.02 -2.73
N VAL A 310 -10.26 -4.43 -2.03
CA VAL A 310 -10.56 -3.64 -0.81
C VAL A 310 -11.33 -2.37 -1.17
N LEU A 311 -11.00 -1.69 -2.27
CA LEU A 311 -11.76 -0.54 -2.76
C LEU A 311 -13.19 -0.92 -3.18
N GLU A 312 -13.37 -2.10 -3.78
CA GLU A 312 -14.68 -2.65 -4.11
C GLU A 312 -15.50 -2.94 -2.85
N ASP A 313 -14.90 -3.54 -1.84
CA ASP A 313 -15.51 -3.78 -0.54
C ASP A 313 -15.97 -2.47 0.13
N GLN A 314 -15.11 -1.44 0.12
CA GLN A 314 -15.46 -0.10 0.59
C GLN A 314 -16.64 0.49 -0.19
N SER A 315 -16.65 0.32 -1.52
CA SER A 315 -17.71 0.81 -2.39
C SER A 315 -19.03 0.11 -2.07
N HIS A 316 -19.01 -1.20 -1.83
CA HIS A 316 -20.19 -1.97 -1.47
C HIS A 316 -20.81 -1.47 -0.16
N VAL A 317 -19.99 -1.26 0.88
CA VAL A 317 -20.45 -0.74 2.18
C VAL A 317 -21.05 0.65 2.03
N LEU A 318 -20.38 1.56 1.33
CA LEU A 318 -20.85 2.93 1.12
C LEU A 318 -22.13 2.97 0.28
N ASN A 319 -22.20 2.25 -0.84
CA ASN A 319 -23.40 2.21 -1.68
C ASN A 319 -24.61 1.73 -0.87
N LYS A 320 -24.46 0.63 -0.13
CA LYS A 320 -25.54 0.11 0.71
C LYS A 320 -25.90 1.09 1.83
N TYR A 321 -24.94 1.83 2.39
CA TYR A 321 -25.22 2.90 3.35
C TYR A 321 -26.08 4.02 2.73
N TYR A 322 -25.69 4.52 1.56
CA TYR A 322 -26.39 5.60 0.89
C TYR A 322 -27.75 5.20 0.32
N GLU A 323 -27.93 3.96 -0.13
CA GLU A 323 -29.24 3.43 -0.56
C GLU A 323 -30.25 3.40 0.60
N ASN A 324 -29.79 3.09 1.81
CA ASN A 324 -30.63 2.99 3.00
C ASN A 324 -30.91 4.35 3.66
N LEU A 325 -30.06 5.34 3.41
CA LEU A 325 -30.36 6.71 3.73
C LEU A 325 -31.34 7.25 2.67
N THR A 326 -32.57 7.54 3.08
CA THR A 326 -33.55 8.34 2.30
C THR A 326 -33.09 9.78 2.02
N PHE A 327 -31.77 10.05 2.12
CA PHE A 327 -31.14 11.35 2.08
C PHE A 327 -30.16 11.39 0.91
N THR A 328 -30.53 12.07 -0.17
CA THR A 328 -29.64 12.43 -1.28
C THR A 328 -28.69 13.54 -0.82
N SER A 329 -27.77 13.23 0.08
CA SER A 329 -26.71 14.15 0.46
C SER A 329 -25.69 14.26 -0.68
N THR A 330 -25.47 15.46 -1.19
CA THR A 330 -24.39 15.78 -2.16
C THR A 330 -23.01 15.32 -1.67
N SER A 331 -22.79 15.28 -0.35
CA SER A 331 -21.56 14.77 0.24
C SER A 331 -21.31 13.29 0.00
N GLY A 332 -22.35 12.46 -0.11
CA GLY A 332 -22.19 11.02 -0.36
C GLY A 332 -21.82 10.71 -1.81
N ILE A 333 -22.38 11.49 -2.74
CA ILE A 333 -22.05 11.45 -4.17
C ILE A 333 -20.55 11.75 -4.36
N GLY A 334 -20.01 12.74 -3.63
CA GLY A 334 -18.59 13.10 -3.70
C GLY A 334 -17.66 11.94 -3.31
N THR A 335 -17.92 11.28 -2.18
CA THR A 335 -17.06 10.17 -1.73
C THR A 335 -17.16 8.94 -2.62
N LEU A 336 -18.36 8.58 -3.09
CA LEU A 336 -18.50 7.49 -4.06
C LEU A 336 -17.77 7.79 -5.38
N GLN A 337 -17.81 9.04 -5.84
CA GLN A 337 -17.09 9.46 -7.04
C GLN A 337 -15.58 9.43 -6.86
N GLU A 338 -15.07 9.86 -5.71
CA GLU A 338 -13.63 9.79 -5.40
C GLU A 338 -13.15 8.33 -5.28
N LEU A 339 -13.93 7.48 -4.62
CA LEU A 339 -13.61 6.06 -4.52
C LEU A 339 -13.64 5.39 -5.90
N ALA A 340 -14.61 5.74 -6.75
CA ALA A 340 -14.65 5.29 -8.14
C ALA A 340 -13.42 5.78 -8.92
N TYR A 341 -12.97 7.02 -8.71
CA TYR A 341 -11.75 7.53 -9.32
C TYR A 341 -10.50 6.75 -8.89
N SER A 342 -10.35 6.45 -7.60
CA SER A 342 -9.23 5.64 -7.10
C SER A 342 -9.28 4.22 -7.68
N ARG A 343 -10.49 3.63 -7.80
CA ARG A 343 -10.69 2.33 -8.44
C ARG A 343 -10.33 2.35 -9.93
N ASP A 344 -10.80 3.35 -10.67
CA ASP A 344 -10.47 3.54 -12.09
C ASP A 344 -8.96 3.71 -12.29
N LYS A 345 -8.27 4.41 -11.38
CA LYS A 345 -6.80 4.52 -11.39
C LYS A 345 -6.15 3.14 -11.21
N VAL A 346 -6.58 2.35 -10.22
CA VAL A 346 -6.06 0.99 -10.00
C VAL A 346 -6.30 0.09 -11.22
N GLN A 347 -7.47 0.16 -11.84
CA GLN A 347 -7.79 -0.61 -13.05
C GLN A 347 -6.93 -0.23 -14.25
N ARG A 348 -6.60 1.07 -14.41
CA ARG A 348 -5.63 1.50 -15.43
C ARG A 348 -4.24 0.94 -15.16
N LEU A 349 -3.75 1.03 -13.92
CA LEU A 349 -2.44 0.48 -13.54
C LEU A 349 -2.39 -1.05 -13.72
N LEU A 350 -3.48 -1.75 -13.44
CA LEU A 350 -3.59 -3.19 -13.71
C LEU A 350 -3.42 -3.50 -15.19
N LYS A 351 -4.11 -2.75 -16.05
CA LYS A 351 -3.99 -2.94 -17.50
C LYS A 351 -2.58 -2.61 -17.99
N GLU A 352 -1.98 -1.54 -17.51
CA GLU A 352 -0.59 -1.18 -17.86
C GLU A 352 0.38 -2.29 -17.42
N ALA A 353 0.22 -2.85 -16.23
CA ALA A 353 1.03 -3.98 -15.77
C ALA A 353 0.83 -5.26 -16.62
N GLU A 354 -0.41 -5.54 -17.05
CA GLU A 354 -0.71 -6.66 -17.95
C GLU A 354 -0.07 -6.47 -19.33
N ASP A 355 -0.11 -5.25 -19.87
CA ASP A 355 0.51 -4.92 -21.15
C ASP A 355 2.05 -5.06 -21.08
N VAL A 356 2.68 -4.64 -19.98
CA VAL A 356 4.12 -4.82 -19.73
C VAL A 356 4.48 -6.30 -19.54
N GLU A 357 3.69 -7.06 -18.79
CA GLU A 357 3.92 -8.51 -18.66
C GLU A 357 3.81 -9.22 -20.02
N ALA A 358 2.84 -8.84 -20.84
CA ALA A 358 2.66 -9.40 -22.17
C ALA A 358 3.82 -9.06 -23.12
N SER A 359 4.48 -7.91 -22.94
CA SER A 359 5.66 -7.51 -23.74
C SER A 359 6.95 -8.23 -23.33
N LEU A 360 7.08 -8.59 -22.05
CA LEU A 360 8.23 -9.33 -21.50
C LEU A 360 8.25 -10.81 -21.94
N ASN A 361 7.10 -11.50 -21.99
CA ASN A 361 7.09 -12.94 -22.29
C ASN A 361 7.75 -13.32 -23.64
N PRO A 362 7.45 -12.63 -24.77
CA PRO A 362 8.12 -12.92 -26.05
C PRO A 362 9.63 -12.63 -26.04
N LEU A 363 10.06 -11.64 -25.27
CA LEU A 363 11.45 -11.21 -25.19
C LEU A 363 12.28 -12.27 -24.45
N LEU A 364 11.75 -12.80 -23.35
CA LEU A 364 12.34 -13.91 -22.61
C LEU A 364 12.44 -15.19 -23.46
N ASP A 365 11.42 -15.49 -24.25
CA ASP A 365 11.43 -16.61 -25.22
C ASP A 365 12.52 -16.44 -26.29
N LEU A 366 12.74 -15.22 -26.79
CA LEU A 366 13.78 -14.92 -27.79
C LEU A 366 15.18 -15.05 -27.19
N LYS A 367 15.40 -14.50 -26.00
CA LYS A 367 16.69 -14.61 -25.30
C LYS A 367 17.01 -16.05 -24.92
N GLN A 368 16.03 -16.83 -24.45
CA GLN A 368 16.24 -18.25 -24.13
C GLN A 368 16.65 -19.05 -25.38
N LYS A 369 16.03 -18.80 -26.54
CA LYS A 369 16.43 -19.42 -27.81
C LYS A 369 17.87 -19.06 -28.18
N ARG A 370 18.29 -17.81 -28.00
CA ARG A 370 19.67 -17.36 -28.29
C ARG A 370 20.68 -17.96 -27.30
N SER A 371 20.35 -18.02 -26.02
CA SER A 371 21.17 -18.67 -24.99
C SER A 371 21.47 -20.14 -25.36
N ASN A 372 20.43 -20.89 -25.74
CA ASN A 372 20.58 -22.28 -26.20
C ASN A 372 21.48 -22.40 -27.45
N LEU A 373 21.40 -21.43 -28.38
CA LEU A 373 22.29 -21.40 -29.55
C LEU A 373 23.75 -21.16 -29.16
N TYR A 374 24.03 -20.31 -28.17
CA TYR A 374 25.40 -20.08 -27.70
C TYR A 374 25.96 -21.32 -26.98
N GLU A 375 25.16 -22.03 -26.19
CA GLU A 375 25.58 -23.29 -25.56
C GLU A 375 25.93 -24.36 -26.60
N ALA A 376 25.13 -24.48 -27.66
CA ALA A 376 25.38 -25.42 -28.76
C ALA A 376 26.64 -25.11 -29.58
N VAL A 377 27.17 -23.87 -29.50
CA VAL A 377 28.40 -23.44 -30.19
C VAL A 377 29.66 -23.63 -29.32
N ASP A 378 29.53 -23.75 -27.99
CA ASP A 378 30.64 -24.01 -27.06
C ASP A 378 30.90 -25.52 -26.81
N THR A 379 29.95 -26.40 -27.22
CA THR A 379 30.12 -27.88 -27.32
C THR A 379 30.71 -28.31 -28.65
#